data_AF-P79481-F1
#
_entry.id   AF-P79481-F1
#
_cell.length_a   1.000
_cell.length_b   1.000
_cell.length_c   1.000
_cell.angle_alpha   90.00
_cell.angle_beta   90.00
_cell.angle_gamma   90.00
#
_symmetry.space_group_name_H-M   'P 1'
#
loop_
_entity.id
_entity.type
_entity.pdbx_description
1 polymer ?
#
loop_
_entity_poly.entity_id
_entity_poly.type
_entity_poly.pdbx_seq_one_letter_code
_entity_poly.pdbx_strand_id
1 'polypeptide(L)' 'PDAKYYNSQKELLEEKRAEVDTYCRHNYGVIESFTVQRR' A
#
# COMPACT_ATOMS: atom_id res chain seq x y z
N PRO A 1 21.95 -6.35 7.14
CA PRO A 1 21.99 -6.45 5.67
C PRO A 1 20.66 -7.00 5.16
N ASP A 2 19.61 -6.22 5.42
CA ASP A 2 18.26 -6.79 5.51
C ASP A 2 17.49 -6.50 4.23
N ALA A 3 17.75 -5.35 3.60
CA ALA A 3 17.22 -5.02 2.29
C ALA A 3 17.55 -6.06 1.22
N LYS A 4 18.77 -6.61 1.18
CA LYS A 4 19.13 -7.66 0.20
C LYS A 4 18.34 -8.96 0.44
N TYR A 5 18.12 -9.32 1.71
CA TYR A 5 17.37 -10.51 2.10
C TYR A 5 15.86 -10.37 1.85
N TYR A 6 15.28 -9.19 2.08
CA TYR A 6 13.87 -8.94 1.74
C TYR A 6 13.67 -8.77 0.23
N ASN A 7 14.60 -8.13 -0.46
CA ASN A 7 14.51 -7.96 -1.91
C ASN A 7 14.68 -9.28 -2.68
N SER A 8 15.29 -10.31 -2.09
CA SER A 8 15.34 -11.65 -2.68
C SER A 8 14.04 -12.43 -2.53
N GLN A 9 13.11 -12.00 -1.67
CA GLN A 9 11.84 -12.68 -1.43
C GLN A 9 10.73 -12.10 -2.32
N LYS A 10 10.60 -12.66 -3.52
CA LYS A 10 9.70 -12.13 -4.57
C LYS A 10 8.22 -12.12 -4.16
N GLU A 11 7.72 -13.18 -3.52
CA GLU A 11 6.31 -13.23 -3.08
C GLU A 11 5.98 -12.10 -2.10
N LEU A 12 6.84 -11.87 -1.11
CA LEU A 12 6.65 -10.77 -0.17
C LEU A 12 6.67 -9.41 -0.87
N LEU A 13 7.56 -9.21 -1.84
CA LEU A 13 7.58 -7.97 -2.61
C LEU A 13 6.30 -7.75 -3.43
N GLU A 14 5.78 -8.79 -4.06
CA GLU A 14 4.54 -8.70 -4.84
C GLU A 14 3.32 -8.48 -3.93
N GLU A 15 3.23 -9.16 -2.79
CA GLU A 15 2.19 -8.93 -1.78
C GLU A 15 2.23 -7.48 -1.29
N LYS A 16 3.42 -6.97 -0.91
CA LYS A 16 3.60 -5.60 -0.44
C LYS A 16 3.30 -4.55 -1.51
N ARG A 17 3.51 -4.86 -2.79
CA ARG A 17 3.08 -3.98 -3.89
C ARG A 17 1.57 -3.96 -4.02
N ALA A 18 0.91 -5.12 -3.90
CA ALA A 18 -0.54 -5.23 -3.97
C ALA A 18 -1.26 -4.59 -2.76
N GLU A 19 -0.61 -4.52 -1.59
CA GLU A 19 -1.14 -3.84 -0.40
C GLU A 19 -1.47 -2.35 -0.66
N VAL A 20 -0.75 -1.69 -1.57
CA VAL A 20 -0.99 -0.28 -1.90
C VAL A 20 -2.33 -0.10 -2.61
N ASP A 21 -2.68 -1.00 -3.52
CA ASP A 21 -3.97 -0.98 -4.21
C ASP A 21 -5.12 -1.35 -3.27
N THR A 22 -4.93 -2.43 -2.52
CA THR A 22 -5.98 -3.06 -1.71
C THR A 22 -6.33 -2.29 -0.44
N TYR A 23 -5.33 -1.70 0.23
CA TYR A 23 -5.55 -0.94 1.45
C TYR A 23 -5.41 0.54 1.23
N CYS A 24 -4.29 1.02 0.69
CA CYS A 24 -4.03 2.47 0.66
C CYS A 24 -4.98 3.20 -0.29
N ARG A 25 -5.06 2.80 -1.57
CA ARG A 25 -5.96 3.42 -2.55
C ARG A 25 -7.42 3.19 -2.20
N HIS A 26 -7.79 1.98 -1.78
CA HIS A 26 -9.15 1.68 -1.34
C HIS A 26 -9.59 2.58 -0.18
N ASN A 27 -8.81 2.60 0.91
CA ASN A 27 -9.16 3.38 2.10
C ASN A 27 -9.11 4.88 1.82
N TYR A 28 -8.14 5.33 1.03
CA TYR A 28 -8.08 6.72 0.60
C TYR A 28 -9.35 7.10 -0.16
N GLY A 29 -9.79 6.33 -1.16
CA GLY A 29 -11.04 6.61 -1.88
C GLY A 29 -12.29 6.62 -1.00
N VAL A 30 -12.36 5.76 0.02
CA VAL A 30 -13.47 5.74 0.99
C VAL A 30 -13.46 7.00 1.87
N ILE A 31 -12.29 7.39 2.38
CA ILE A 31 -12.15 8.44 3.41
C ILE A 31 -12.02 9.84 2.79
N GLU A 32 -11.54 9.97 1.55
CA GLU A 32 -11.27 11.25 0.86
C GLU A 32 -12.50 12.18 0.85
N SER A 33 -13.69 11.62 0.66
CA SER A 33 -14.96 12.37 0.68
C SER A 33 -15.25 13.06 2.03
N PHE A 34 -14.70 12.53 3.12
CA PHE A 34 -14.87 13.07 4.46
C PHE A 34 -13.69 13.96 4.89
N THR A 35 -12.47 13.67 4.45
CA THR A 35 -11.26 14.33 4.95
C THR A 35 -10.67 15.37 4.00
N VAL A 36 -10.73 15.15 2.69
CA VAL A 36 -10.08 16.02 1.70
C VAL A 36 -11.10 16.95 1.04
N GLN A 37 -12.25 16.42 0.62
CA GLN A 37 -13.28 17.19 -0.09
C GLN A 37 -14.07 18.16 0.81
N ARG A 38 -13.89 18.08 2.14
CA ARG A 38 -14.53 18.98 3.12
C ARG A 38 -13.70 20.22 3.49
N ARG A 39 -12.56 20.43 2.81
CA ARG A 39 -11.72 21.63 2.96
C ARG A 39 -12.06 22.67 1.89
#